data_AF-A0A820AJE5-F1
#
_entry.id   AF-A0A820AJE5-F1
#
_cell.length_a   1.000
_cell.length_b   1.000
_cell.length_c   1.000
_cell.angle_alpha   90.00
_cell.angle_beta   90.00
_cell.angle_gamma   90.00
#
_symmetry.space_group_name_H-M   'P 1'
#
loop_
_entity.id
_entity.type
_entity.pdbx_description
1 polymer ?
#
loop_
_entity_poly.entity_id
_entity_poly.type
_entity_poly.pdbx_seq_one_letter_code
_entity_poly.pdbx_strand_id
1 'polypeptide(L)'
;TLTTLYVGGKQIGSVEAQHLANALQYNTILTTLHLLNNEIGDIGVQHLAHALQHNTTLTTLILGVNEVGVLGAQHLAHALQYNTTLTTLELSVNSIGDVGAKSLSDALQHNTTLTTLDLGKNEIEEVGAQYLADALQHNTTLTALNLEANSIGDVGARYLADALQHNTTLAMLGLTDTSVGDVGTQYLADALEHNTALTTLELIKNEITYVGAQHLAHALQYNTTLTTLELSVNSIGDVGAKSLSDALQHNT
;
A
#
# COMPACT_ATOMS: atom_id res chain seq x y z
N THR A 1 7.66 -20.01 22.69
CA THR A 1 6.23 -20.21 22.41
C THR A 1 5.53 -18.92 22.03
N LEU A 2 6.03 -17.74 22.38
CA LEU A 2 5.42 -16.45 22.00
C LEU A 2 5.55 -16.21 20.49
N THR A 3 4.43 -16.14 19.77
CA THR A 3 4.37 -15.93 18.31
C THR A 3 4.03 -14.48 17.92
N THR A 4 3.33 -13.77 18.80
CA THR A 4 2.89 -12.38 18.56
C THR A 4 3.27 -11.50 19.73
N LEU A 5 3.86 -10.34 19.46
CA LEU A 5 4.26 -9.35 20.46
C LEU A 5 3.65 -7.99 20.13
N TYR A 6 2.89 -7.42 21.07
CA TYR A 6 2.33 -6.07 20.99
C TYR A 6 3.07 -5.13 21.94
N VAL A 7 3.78 -4.16 21.37
CA VAL A 7 4.60 -3.18 22.10
C VAL A 7 4.39 -1.75 21.56
N GLY A 8 3.19 -1.48 21.03
CA GLY A 8 2.82 -0.15 20.56
C GLY A 8 2.47 0.85 21.67
N GLY A 9 2.69 2.15 21.44
CA GLY A 9 2.35 3.22 22.38
C GLY A 9 3.23 3.23 23.63
N LYS A 10 4.52 2.89 23.51
CA LYS A 10 5.44 2.68 24.64
C LYS A 10 6.67 3.58 24.63
N GLN A 11 6.75 4.55 23.72
CA GLN A 11 7.92 5.45 23.59
C GLN A 11 9.21 4.64 23.36
N ILE A 12 9.10 3.55 22.58
CA ILE A 12 10.28 2.76 22.18
C ILE A 12 11.11 3.62 21.23
N GLY A 13 12.32 3.96 21.66
CA GLY A 13 13.29 4.68 20.84
C GLY A 13 14.19 3.74 20.05
N SER A 14 15.19 4.32 19.39
CA SER A 14 16.17 3.56 18.60
C SER A 14 16.99 2.55 19.42
N VAL A 15 17.28 2.85 20.69
CA VAL A 15 18.04 1.96 21.60
C VAL A 15 17.21 0.72 21.97
N GLU A 16 15.94 0.91 22.34
CA GLU A 16 15.05 -0.19 22.64
C GLU A 16 14.74 -1.03 21.38
N ALA A 17 14.60 -0.38 20.22
CA ALA A 17 14.48 -1.05 18.94
C ALA A 17 15.72 -1.89 18.61
N GLN A 18 16.93 -1.42 18.97
CA GLN A 18 18.16 -2.21 18.84
C GLN A 18 18.12 -3.48 19.70
N HIS A 19 17.65 -3.39 20.95
CA HIS A 19 17.51 -4.54 21.82
C HIS A 19 16.50 -5.56 21.27
N LEU A 20 15.37 -5.09 20.72
CA LEU A 20 14.40 -5.93 20.03
C LEU A 20 15.01 -6.59 18.79
N ALA A 21 15.72 -5.83 17.96
CA ALA A 21 16.41 -6.34 16.78
C ALA A 21 17.42 -7.43 17.12
N ASN A 22 18.22 -7.24 18.18
CA ASN A 22 19.17 -8.25 18.65
C ASN A 22 18.45 -9.53 19.11
N ALA A 23 17.29 -9.41 19.77
CA ALA A 23 16.50 -10.57 20.15
C ALA A 23 15.91 -11.30 18.92
N LEU A 24 15.45 -10.55 17.91
CA LEU A 24 14.89 -11.11 16.67
C LEU A 24 15.90 -11.93 15.85
N GLN A 25 17.20 -11.64 15.94
CA GLN A 25 18.23 -12.41 15.22
C GLN A 25 18.31 -13.87 15.69
N TYR A 26 17.98 -14.14 16.95
CA TYR A 26 18.01 -15.49 17.53
C TYR A 26 16.61 -16.08 17.72
N ASN A 27 15.57 -15.26 17.62
CA ASN A 27 14.21 -15.71 17.81
C ASN A 27 13.70 -16.42 16.55
N THR A 28 13.31 -17.68 16.73
CA THR A 28 12.80 -18.56 15.67
C THR A 28 11.33 -18.93 15.87
N ILE A 29 10.58 -18.11 16.60
CA ILE A 29 9.17 -18.40 16.96
C ILE A 29 8.24 -17.23 16.65
N LEU A 30 8.71 -16.00 16.82
CA LEU A 30 7.91 -14.80 16.64
C LEU A 30 7.61 -14.62 15.16
N THR A 31 6.31 -14.60 14.84
CA THR A 31 5.79 -14.37 13.50
C THR A 31 5.26 -12.95 13.34
N THR A 32 4.86 -12.30 14.43
CA THR A 32 4.19 -10.99 14.37
C THR A 32 4.74 -10.03 15.42
N LEU A 33 5.17 -8.86 14.97
CA LEU A 33 5.69 -7.79 15.83
C LEU A 33 4.92 -6.49 15.56
N HIS A 34 4.18 -6.03 16.58
CA HIS A 34 3.46 -4.77 16.55
C HIS A 34 4.19 -3.68 17.33
N LEU A 35 4.72 -2.69 16.62
CA LEU A 35 5.45 -1.54 17.14
C LEU A 35 4.75 -0.20 16.88
N LEU A 36 3.46 -0.22 16.55
CA LEU A 36 2.66 0.98 16.25
C LEU A 36 2.81 2.09 17.31
N ASN A 37 2.92 3.35 16.89
CA ASN A 37 2.93 4.51 17.79
C ASN A 37 4.09 4.49 18.80
N ASN A 38 5.31 4.58 18.29
CA ASN A 38 6.55 4.68 19.08
C ASN A 38 7.49 5.73 18.43
N GLU A 39 8.73 5.84 18.91
CA GLU A 39 9.72 6.85 18.49
C GLU A 39 10.96 6.15 17.89
N ILE A 40 10.74 5.09 17.11
CA ILE A 40 11.81 4.20 16.64
C ILE A 40 12.79 4.95 15.72
N GLY A 41 12.24 5.77 14.82
CA GLY A 41 12.98 6.54 13.83
C GLY A 41 13.84 5.70 12.88
N ASP A 42 14.56 6.37 11.99
CA ASP A 42 15.41 5.71 10.98
C ASP A 42 16.49 4.81 11.59
N ILE A 43 17.10 5.21 12.71
CA ILE A 43 18.16 4.43 13.39
C ILE A 43 17.59 3.15 13.99
N GLY A 44 16.42 3.22 14.64
CA GLY A 44 15.79 2.02 15.18
C GLY A 44 15.35 1.07 14.06
N VAL A 45 14.79 1.61 12.97
CA VAL A 45 14.45 0.84 11.78
C VAL A 45 15.67 0.21 11.12
N GLN A 46 16.81 0.90 11.09
CA GLN A 46 18.07 0.32 10.60
C GLN A 46 18.42 -0.98 11.35
N HIS A 47 18.30 -0.98 12.68
CA HIS A 47 18.55 -2.17 13.48
C HIS A 47 17.55 -3.29 13.19
N LEU A 48 16.25 -2.96 13.13
CA LEU A 48 15.20 -3.93 12.78
C LEU A 48 15.42 -4.53 11.38
N ALA A 49 15.72 -3.69 10.39
CA ALA A 49 16.02 -4.08 9.02
C ALA A 49 17.24 -5.02 8.95
N HIS A 50 18.30 -4.74 9.70
CA HIS A 50 19.44 -5.65 9.80
C HIS A 50 19.04 -7.02 10.38
N ALA A 51 18.19 -7.05 11.41
CA ALA A 51 17.69 -8.31 11.95
C ALA A 51 16.81 -9.07 10.95
N LEU A 52 15.96 -8.37 10.19
CA LEU A 52 15.09 -8.96 9.17
C LEU A 52 15.86 -9.68 8.06
N GLN A 53 17.06 -9.24 7.69
CA GLN A 53 17.87 -9.91 6.66
C GLN A 53 18.20 -11.38 7.00
N HIS A 54 18.20 -11.72 8.29
CA HIS A 54 18.53 -13.05 8.78
C HIS A 54 17.36 -13.75 9.48
N ASN A 55 16.33 -13.00 9.88
CA ASN A 55 15.17 -13.58 10.51
C ASN A 55 14.35 -14.40 9.49
N THR A 56 14.02 -15.62 9.87
CA THR A 56 13.34 -16.61 9.02
C THR A 56 11.93 -16.96 9.53
N THR A 57 11.36 -16.17 10.43
CA THR A 57 10.06 -16.50 11.05
C THR A 57 9.07 -15.36 11.08
N LEU A 58 9.54 -14.11 11.06
CA LEU A 58 8.67 -12.94 11.14
C LEU A 58 7.96 -12.74 9.80
N THR A 59 6.64 -12.89 9.82
CA THR A 59 5.76 -12.71 8.67
C THR A 59 5.10 -11.33 8.66
N THR A 60 4.95 -10.71 9.82
CA THR A 60 4.23 -9.44 9.97
C THR A 60 5.00 -8.46 10.84
N LEU A 61 5.27 -7.27 10.30
CA LEU A 61 5.91 -6.16 10.98
C LEU A 61 5.06 -4.90 10.84
N ILE A 62 4.62 -4.36 11.97
CA ILE A 62 3.81 -3.14 12.03
C ILE A 62 4.62 -2.01 12.64
N LEU A 63 4.90 -0.99 11.84
CA LEU A 63 5.74 0.18 12.14
C LEU A 63 4.99 1.50 11.90
N GLY A 64 3.67 1.51 11.91
CA GLY A 64 2.93 2.75 11.74
C GLY A 64 3.19 3.76 12.88
N VAL A 65 3.19 5.06 12.61
CA VAL A 65 3.45 6.13 13.59
C VAL A 65 4.79 5.89 14.33
N ASN A 66 5.91 5.92 13.60
CA ASN A 66 7.25 5.63 14.15
C ASN A 66 8.37 6.58 13.70
N GLU A 67 8.01 7.71 13.07
CA GLU A 67 8.97 8.68 12.53
C GLU A 67 9.95 8.05 11.52
N VAL A 68 9.47 7.07 10.75
CA VAL A 68 10.26 6.42 9.70
C VAL A 68 10.37 7.37 8.51
N GLY A 69 11.58 7.83 8.24
CA GLY A 69 11.91 8.68 7.12
C GLY A 69 12.42 7.89 5.91
N VAL A 70 13.03 8.63 4.99
CA VAL A 70 13.65 8.10 3.77
C VAL A 70 14.74 7.06 4.10
N LEU A 71 15.57 7.28 5.12
CA LEU A 71 16.67 6.35 5.44
C LEU A 71 16.14 5.05 6.04
N GLY A 72 15.12 5.11 6.89
CA GLY A 72 14.45 3.93 7.42
C GLY A 72 13.80 3.10 6.30
N ALA A 73 13.13 3.74 5.34
CA ALA A 73 12.58 3.08 4.16
C ALA A 73 13.68 2.42 3.30
N GLN A 74 14.83 3.07 3.11
CA GLN A 74 15.98 2.49 2.40
C GLN A 74 16.52 1.24 3.11
N HIS A 75 16.62 1.27 4.44
CA HIS A 75 17.06 0.11 5.22
C HIS A 75 16.06 -1.05 5.11
N LEU A 76 14.76 -0.77 5.20
CA LEU A 76 13.71 -1.79 5.01
C LEU A 76 13.73 -2.35 3.59
N ALA A 77 13.87 -1.51 2.57
CA ALA A 77 14.01 -1.94 1.18
C ALA A 77 15.19 -2.89 1.00
N HIS A 78 16.37 -2.54 1.54
CA HIS A 78 17.52 -3.42 1.51
C HIS A 78 17.24 -4.76 2.23
N ALA A 79 16.55 -4.73 3.38
CA ALA A 79 16.17 -5.96 4.08
C ALA A 79 15.22 -6.85 3.27
N LEU A 80 14.25 -6.26 2.56
CA LEU A 80 13.29 -6.97 1.72
C LEU A 80 13.94 -7.68 0.52
N GLN A 81 15.14 -7.28 0.09
CA GLN A 81 15.88 -7.99 -0.96
C GLN A 81 16.38 -9.38 -0.51
N TYR A 82 16.54 -9.58 0.80
CA TYR A 82 17.08 -10.82 1.38
C TYR A 82 16.05 -11.59 2.21
N ASN A 83 15.12 -10.87 2.85
CA ASN A 83 14.10 -11.52 3.66
C ASN A 83 13.09 -12.25 2.77
N THR A 84 12.85 -13.52 3.10
CA THR A 84 11.97 -14.43 2.34
C THR A 84 10.78 -14.92 3.16
N THR A 85 10.40 -14.17 4.19
CA THR A 85 9.38 -14.61 5.17
C THR A 85 8.36 -13.54 5.50
N LEU A 86 8.72 -12.26 5.39
CA LEU A 86 7.84 -11.14 5.62
C LEU A 86 6.80 -11.07 4.50
N THR A 87 5.53 -11.18 4.88
CA THR A 87 4.36 -11.10 4.00
C THR A 87 3.61 -9.79 4.21
N THR A 88 3.70 -9.19 5.39
CA THR A 88 2.99 -7.95 5.74
C THR A 88 3.93 -6.92 6.35
N LEU A 89 3.98 -5.74 5.73
CA LEU A 89 4.70 -4.57 6.21
C LEU A 89 3.75 -3.38 6.27
N GLU A 90 3.49 -2.87 7.48
CA GLU A 90 2.67 -1.68 7.69
C GLU A 90 3.57 -0.51 8.11
N LEU A 91 3.55 0.56 7.32
CA LEU A 91 4.36 1.77 7.52
C LEU A 91 3.49 3.04 7.56
N SER A 92 2.22 2.90 7.90
CA SER A 92 1.26 4.02 7.91
C SER A 92 1.70 5.18 8.82
N VAL A 93 1.40 6.43 8.47
CA VAL A 93 1.70 7.62 9.29
C VAL A 93 3.18 7.75 9.61
N ASN A 94 3.99 7.91 8.57
CA ASN A 94 5.45 8.12 8.65
C ASN A 94 5.85 9.22 7.63
N SER A 95 7.15 9.43 7.40
CA SER A 95 7.67 10.47 6.49
C SER A 95 8.53 9.86 5.39
N ILE A 96 8.04 8.78 4.76
CA ILE A 96 8.78 8.01 3.75
C ILE A 96 9.06 8.84 2.49
N GLY A 97 8.07 9.62 2.03
CA GLY A 97 8.14 10.43 0.82
C GLY A 97 8.42 9.63 -0.45
N ASP A 98 8.53 10.34 -1.59
CA ASP A 98 8.77 9.71 -2.89
C ASP A 98 10.09 8.94 -2.98
N VAL A 99 11.15 9.42 -2.30
CA VAL A 99 12.47 8.76 -2.31
C VAL A 99 12.44 7.45 -1.52
N GLY A 100 11.73 7.42 -0.40
CA GLY A 100 11.52 6.19 0.36
C GLY A 100 10.62 5.22 -0.41
N ALA A 101 9.55 5.71 -1.04
CA ALA A 101 8.68 4.92 -1.91
C ALA A 101 9.45 4.30 -3.08
N LYS A 102 10.36 5.06 -3.72
CA LYS A 102 11.29 4.53 -4.73
C LYS A 102 12.09 3.35 -4.20
N SER A 103 12.67 3.50 -3.02
CA SER A 103 13.54 2.47 -2.44
C SER A 103 12.76 1.18 -2.18
N LEU A 104 11.55 1.29 -1.61
CA LEU A 104 10.66 0.16 -1.42
C LEU A 104 10.23 -0.47 -2.75
N SER A 105 9.96 0.35 -3.77
CA SER A 105 9.59 -0.09 -5.12
C SER A 105 10.72 -0.89 -5.80
N ASP A 106 11.96 -0.40 -5.71
CA ASP A 106 13.14 -1.11 -6.23
C ASP A 106 13.27 -2.50 -5.57
N ALA A 107 12.96 -2.63 -4.27
CA ALA A 107 12.96 -3.92 -3.59
C ALA A 107 11.78 -4.82 -4.01
N LEU A 108 10.58 -4.26 -4.19
CA LEU A 108 9.39 -4.98 -4.63
C LEU A 108 9.56 -5.63 -6.01
N GLN A 109 10.36 -5.06 -6.92
CA GLN A 109 10.62 -5.69 -8.22
C GLN A 109 11.26 -7.08 -8.13
N HIS A 110 11.89 -7.40 -6.99
CA HIS A 110 12.59 -8.67 -6.78
C HIS A 110 12.07 -9.46 -5.58
N ASN A 111 11.40 -8.80 -4.63
CA ASN A 111 10.80 -9.47 -3.50
C ASN A 111 9.61 -10.32 -3.97
N THR A 112 9.57 -11.58 -3.52
CA THR A 112 8.57 -12.58 -3.92
C THR A 112 7.76 -13.09 -2.73
N THR A 113 7.78 -12.39 -1.59
CA THR A 113 7.12 -12.84 -0.36
C THR A 113 6.15 -11.83 0.22
N LEU A 114 6.38 -10.54 0.00
CA LEU A 114 5.52 -9.48 0.52
C LEU A 114 4.20 -9.47 -0.25
N THR A 115 3.11 -9.72 0.46
CA THR A 115 1.75 -9.73 -0.09
C THR A 115 0.99 -8.45 0.28
N THR A 116 1.37 -7.80 1.38
CA THR A 116 0.68 -6.61 1.90
C THR A 116 1.67 -5.52 2.26
N LEU A 117 1.47 -4.35 1.67
CA LEU A 117 2.22 -3.14 1.95
C LEU A 117 1.26 -1.98 2.24
N ASP A 118 1.35 -1.41 3.44
CA ASP A 118 0.62 -0.21 3.81
C ASP A 118 1.57 0.98 3.89
N LEU A 119 1.33 1.99 3.06
CA LEU A 119 2.07 3.25 2.97
C LEU A 119 1.14 4.45 3.20
N GLY A 120 0.00 4.30 3.87
CA GLY A 120 -0.90 5.43 4.12
C GLY A 120 -0.22 6.56 4.90
N LYS A 121 -0.55 7.82 4.60
CA LYS A 121 -0.04 9.03 5.30
C LYS A 121 1.49 9.07 5.35
N ASN A 122 2.14 9.08 4.18
CA ASN A 122 3.60 9.03 4.05
C ASN A 122 4.20 10.14 3.18
N GLU A 123 3.42 11.18 2.86
CA GLU A 123 3.87 12.30 2.01
C GLU A 123 4.34 11.80 0.63
N ILE A 124 3.70 10.73 0.11
CA ILE A 124 3.94 10.22 -1.23
C ILE A 124 3.11 11.05 -2.20
N GLU A 125 3.75 11.56 -3.26
CA GLU A 125 3.13 12.38 -4.31
C GLU A 125 3.13 11.58 -5.63
N GLU A 126 2.90 12.24 -6.77
CA GLU A 126 2.77 11.56 -8.06
C GLU A 126 4.04 10.80 -8.48
N VAL A 127 5.23 11.27 -8.07
CA VAL A 127 6.51 10.63 -8.42
C VAL A 127 6.71 9.34 -7.63
N GLY A 128 6.36 9.32 -6.34
CA GLY A 128 6.40 8.10 -5.54
C GLY A 128 5.37 7.07 -6.01
N ALA A 129 4.17 7.52 -6.41
CA ALA A 129 3.17 6.66 -7.05
C ALA A 129 3.67 6.05 -8.36
N GLN A 130 4.43 6.81 -9.17
CA GLN A 130 5.07 6.29 -10.37
C GLN A 130 6.01 5.12 -10.07
N TYR A 131 6.89 5.25 -9.07
CA TYR A 131 7.81 4.17 -8.72
C TYR A 131 7.09 2.91 -8.25
N LEU A 132 6.02 3.07 -7.47
CA LEU A 132 5.19 1.95 -7.01
C LEU A 132 4.51 1.27 -8.20
N ALA A 133 3.98 2.04 -9.15
CA ALA A 133 3.40 1.52 -10.38
C ALA A 133 4.43 0.73 -11.22
N ASP A 134 5.63 1.27 -11.42
CA ASP A 134 6.71 0.59 -12.14
C ASP A 134 7.08 -0.74 -11.47
N ALA A 135 7.08 -0.81 -10.13
CA ALA A 135 7.29 -2.06 -9.43
C ALA A 135 6.14 -3.06 -9.61
N LEU A 136 4.88 -2.60 -9.58
CA LEU A 136 3.69 -3.43 -9.78
C LEU A 136 3.63 -4.08 -11.17
N GLN A 137 4.25 -3.49 -12.20
CA GLN A 137 4.33 -4.10 -13.53
C GLN A 137 5.13 -5.41 -13.55
N HIS A 138 6.02 -5.60 -12.57
CA HIS A 138 6.91 -6.76 -12.48
C HIS A 138 6.65 -7.64 -11.25
N ASN A 139 6.13 -7.06 -10.17
CA ASN A 139 5.83 -7.79 -8.96
C ASN A 139 4.59 -8.69 -9.19
N THR A 140 4.72 -9.96 -8.81
CA THR A 140 3.70 -11.00 -8.99
C THR A 140 3.27 -11.61 -7.65
N THR A 141 3.42 -10.87 -6.56
CA THR A 141 3.24 -11.39 -5.20
C THR A 141 2.45 -10.46 -4.29
N LEU A 142 2.54 -9.15 -4.52
CA LEU A 142 1.79 -8.15 -3.79
C LEU A 142 0.31 -8.26 -4.18
N THR A 143 -0.53 -8.43 -3.16
CA THR A 143 -1.98 -8.56 -3.29
C THR A 143 -2.71 -7.37 -2.71
N ALA A 144 -2.09 -6.60 -1.82
CA ALA A 144 -2.68 -5.42 -1.19
C ALA A 144 -1.67 -4.28 -1.09
N LEU A 145 -2.04 -3.12 -1.63
CA LEU A 145 -1.30 -1.87 -1.53
C LEU A 145 -2.23 -0.77 -1.02
N ASN A 146 -1.90 -0.17 0.14
CA ASN A 146 -2.63 0.97 0.68
C ASN A 146 -1.79 2.25 0.55
N LEU A 147 -2.37 3.28 -0.07
CA LEU A 147 -1.79 4.61 -0.24
C LEU A 147 -2.67 5.71 0.37
N GLU A 148 -3.55 5.38 1.31
CA GLU A 148 -4.45 6.34 1.98
C GLU A 148 -3.74 7.66 2.34
N ALA A 149 -4.35 8.81 2.06
CA ALA A 149 -3.86 10.13 2.48
C ALA A 149 -2.43 10.42 2.03
N ASN A 150 -2.12 10.04 0.78
CA ASN A 150 -0.96 10.48 0.02
C ASN A 150 -1.44 11.28 -1.20
N SER A 151 -0.89 12.46 -1.43
CA SER A 151 -1.36 13.41 -2.44
C SER A 151 -0.94 13.04 -3.87
N ILE A 152 -1.24 11.82 -4.31
CA ILE A 152 -0.77 11.30 -5.60
C ILE A 152 -1.49 11.91 -6.81
N GLY A 153 -2.72 12.41 -6.60
CA GLY A 153 -3.54 13.07 -7.62
C GLY A 153 -3.85 12.22 -8.85
N ASP A 154 -4.41 12.89 -9.87
CA ASP A 154 -4.75 12.24 -11.15
C ASP A 154 -3.53 11.66 -11.88
N VAL A 155 -2.37 12.29 -11.74
CA VAL A 155 -1.13 11.85 -12.38
C VAL A 155 -0.63 10.55 -11.76
N GLY A 156 -0.63 10.45 -10.42
CA GLY A 156 -0.29 9.21 -9.73
C GLY A 156 -1.29 8.10 -10.02
N ALA A 157 -2.60 8.41 -10.04
CA ALA A 157 -3.65 7.46 -10.41
C ALA A 157 -3.46 6.91 -11.83
N ARG A 158 -3.03 7.73 -12.79
CA ARG A 158 -2.68 7.29 -14.15
C ARG A 158 -1.57 6.23 -14.13
N TYR A 159 -0.49 6.45 -13.39
CA TYR A 159 0.60 5.47 -13.33
C TYR A 159 0.13 4.14 -12.71
N LEU A 160 -0.64 4.21 -11.62
CA LEU A 160 -1.21 3.01 -11.00
C LEU A 160 -2.16 2.28 -11.96
N ALA A 161 -2.99 3.01 -12.70
CA ALA A 161 -3.86 2.44 -13.73
C ALA A 161 -3.07 1.74 -14.85
N ASP A 162 -2.01 2.36 -15.36
CA ASP A 162 -1.14 1.75 -16.38
C ASP A 162 -0.54 0.42 -15.86
N ALA A 163 -0.13 0.37 -14.58
CA ALA A 163 0.35 -0.88 -13.98
C ALA A 163 -0.76 -1.93 -13.82
N LEU A 164 -1.97 -1.53 -13.43
CA LEU A 164 -3.12 -2.43 -13.28
C LEU A 164 -3.56 -3.09 -14.59
N GLN A 165 -3.29 -2.50 -15.76
CA GLN A 165 -3.60 -3.15 -17.05
C GLN A 165 -2.84 -4.48 -17.24
N HIS A 166 -1.72 -4.67 -16.54
CA HIS A 166 -0.85 -5.84 -16.68
C HIS A 166 -0.68 -6.62 -15.38
N ASN A 167 -0.86 -5.98 -14.23
CA ASN A 167 -0.75 -6.65 -12.94
C ASN A 167 -1.93 -7.61 -12.72
N THR A 168 -1.61 -8.86 -12.39
CA THR A 168 -2.59 -9.96 -12.24
C THR A 168 -2.68 -10.48 -10.81
N THR A 169 -2.08 -9.77 -9.84
CA THR A 169 -1.96 -10.26 -8.46
C THR A 169 -2.50 -9.29 -7.41
N LEU A 170 -2.52 -7.99 -7.71
CA LEU A 170 -3.03 -6.97 -6.81
C LEU A 170 -4.56 -7.09 -6.73
N ALA A 171 -5.03 -7.55 -5.57
CA ALA A 171 -6.44 -7.77 -5.28
C ALA A 171 -7.09 -6.58 -4.58
N MET A 172 -6.30 -5.75 -3.88
CA MET A 172 -6.75 -4.57 -3.16
C MET A 172 -5.84 -3.38 -3.41
N LEU A 173 -6.44 -2.25 -3.80
CA LEU A 173 -5.78 -0.96 -3.95
C LEU A 173 -6.54 0.09 -3.15
N GLY A 174 -5.87 0.63 -2.12
CA GLY A 174 -6.41 1.70 -1.26
C GLY A 174 -5.93 3.08 -1.71
N LEU A 175 -6.86 3.92 -2.16
CA LEU A 175 -6.63 5.31 -2.61
C LEU A 175 -7.52 6.31 -1.88
N THR A 176 -7.89 6.01 -0.63
CA THR A 176 -8.67 6.93 0.21
C THR A 176 -7.92 8.24 0.43
N ASP A 177 -8.56 9.40 0.25
CA ASP A 177 -7.97 10.73 0.52
C ASP A 177 -6.70 11.03 -0.28
N THR A 178 -6.67 10.66 -1.57
CA THR A 178 -5.45 10.77 -2.41
C THR A 178 -5.50 11.88 -3.46
N SER A 179 -6.49 12.78 -3.35
CA SER A 179 -6.74 13.88 -4.29
C SER A 179 -6.99 13.41 -5.74
N VAL A 180 -7.53 12.21 -5.90
CA VAL A 180 -7.91 11.69 -7.22
C VAL A 180 -9.22 12.36 -7.66
N GLY A 181 -9.21 12.98 -8.83
CA GLY A 181 -10.37 13.59 -9.46
C GLY A 181 -10.99 12.72 -10.54
N ASP A 182 -11.83 13.34 -11.37
CA ASP A 182 -12.52 12.65 -12.46
C ASP A 182 -11.55 12.08 -13.51
N VAL A 183 -10.43 12.77 -13.78
CA VAL A 183 -9.42 12.33 -14.77
C VAL A 183 -8.65 11.11 -14.27
N GLY A 184 -8.19 11.12 -13.01
CA GLY A 184 -7.55 9.96 -12.40
C GLY A 184 -8.50 8.78 -12.31
N THR A 185 -9.77 9.05 -11.98
CA THR A 185 -10.84 8.05 -11.96
C THR A 185 -11.09 7.45 -13.34
N GLN A 186 -11.03 8.25 -14.41
CA GLN A 186 -11.11 7.75 -15.78
C GLN A 186 -10.01 6.74 -16.08
N TYR A 187 -8.74 7.05 -15.75
CA TYR A 187 -7.65 6.11 -15.98
C TYR A 187 -7.84 4.79 -15.20
N LEU A 188 -8.25 4.88 -13.94
CA LEU A 188 -8.55 3.70 -13.13
C LEU A 188 -9.70 2.88 -13.72
N ALA A 189 -10.75 3.54 -14.21
CA ALA A 189 -11.88 2.88 -14.87
C ALA A 189 -11.44 2.17 -16.16
N ASP A 190 -10.67 2.83 -17.02
CA ASP A 190 -10.14 2.23 -18.25
C ASP A 190 -9.29 0.98 -17.94
N ALA A 191 -8.50 1.00 -16.87
CA ALA A 191 -7.74 -0.18 -16.43
C ALA A 191 -8.64 -1.30 -15.89
N LEU A 192 -9.71 -0.96 -15.15
CA LEU A 192 -10.66 -1.92 -14.60
C LEU A 192 -11.40 -2.71 -15.69
N GLU A 193 -11.65 -2.15 -16.86
CA GLU A 193 -12.30 -2.88 -17.97
C GLU A 193 -11.58 -4.16 -18.37
N HIS A 194 -10.27 -4.24 -18.13
CA HIS A 194 -9.43 -5.37 -18.54
C HIS A 194 -8.72 -6.05 -17.38
N ASN A 195 -8.61 -5.39 -16.22
CA ASN A 195 -8.02 -6.00 -15.05
C ASN A 195 -8.90 -7.15 -14.54
N THR A 196 -8.26 -8.28 -14.23
CA THR A 196 -8.92 -9.51 -13.78
C THR A 196 -8.49 -9.98 -12.39
N ALA A 197 -7.78 -9.12 -11.65
CA ALA A 197 -7.21 -9.45 -10.35
C ALA A 197 -7.79 -8.60 -9.22
N LEU A 198 -8.06 -7.32 -9.48
CA LEU A 198 -8.51 -6.36 -8.49
C LEU A 198 -9.95 -6.70 -8.07
N THR A 199 -10.10 -6.90 -6.76
CA THR A 199 -11.38 -7.23 -6.11
C THR A 199 -11.88 -6.10 -5.22
N THR A 200 -10.98 -5.23 -4.76
CA THR A 200 -11.27 -4.08 -3.91
C THR A 200 -10.55 -2.84 -4.41
N LEU A 201 -11.31 -1.78 -4.68
CA LEU A 201 -10.80 -0.44 -4.97
C LEU A 201 -11.42 0.55 -3.99
N GLU A 202 -10.59 1.21 -3.20
CA GLU A 202 -11.04 2.23 -2.25
C GLU A 202 -10.71 3.63 -2.77
N LEU A 203 -11.72 4.45 -2.98
CA LEU A 203 -11.62 5.83 -3.49
C LEU A 203 -12.33 6.80 -2.55
N ILE A 204 -12.41 6.48 -1.26
CA ILE A 204 -13.10 7.29 -0.25
C ILE A 204 -12.46 8.68 -0.16
N LYS A 205 -13.25 9.73 0.07
CA LYS A 205 -12.75 11.09 0.34
C LYS A 205 -11.84 11.63 -0.77
N ASN A 206 -12.26 11.53 -2.02
CA ASN A 206 -11.54 12.07 -3.18
C ASN A 206 -12.33 13.21 -3.84
N GLU A 207 -11.82 13.71 -4.97
CA GLU A 207 -12.42 14.81 -5.73
C GLU A 207 -13.32 14.30 -6.87
N ILE A 208 -13.90 13.10 -6.71
CA ILE A 208 -14.69 12.43 -7.73
C ILE A 208 -16.09 13.04 -7.79
N THR A 209 -16.49 13.47 -8.98
CA THR A 209 -17.82 14.00 -9.26
C THR A 209 -18.69 12.95 -9.97
N TYR A 210 -19.84 13.37 -10.49
CA TYR A 210 -20.65 12.51 -11.34
C TYR A 210 -19.91 12.05 -12.61
N VAL A 211 -18.89 12.78 -13.07
CA VAL A 211 -18.12 12.42 -14.28
C VAL A 211 -17.24 11.20 -14.02
N GLY A 212 -16.45 11.21 -12.95
CA GLY A 212 -15.66 10.03 -12.54
C GLY A 212 -16.55 8.83 -12.22
N ALA A 213 -17.71 9.06 -11.58
CA ALA A 213 -18.68 8.00 -11.35
C ALA A 213 -19.25 7.40 -12.65
N GLN A 214 -19.41 8.20 -13.72
CA GLN A 214 -19.81 7.69 -15.04
C GLN A 214 -18.74 6.80 -15.66
N HIS A 215 -17.46 7.15 -15.53
CA HIS A 215 -16.36 6.29 -15.99
C HIS A 215 -16.34 4.95 -15.25
N LEU A 216 -16.42 4.97 -13.92
CA LEU A 216 -16.51 3.74 -13.12
C LEU A 216 -17.74 2.90 -13.48
N ALA A 217 -18.90 3.54 -13.66
CA ALA A 217 -20.11 2.86 -14.10
C ALA A 217 -19.94 2.17 -15.46
N HIS A 218 -19.22 2.79 -16.40
CA HIS A 218 -18.91 2.16 -17.68
C HIS A 218 -18.02 0.93 -17.48
N ALA A 219 -16.93 1.06 -16.72
CA ALA A 219 -15.99 -0.03 -16.48
C ALA A 219 -16.65 -1.24 -15.81
N LEU A 220 -17.57 -1.01 -14.86
CA LEU A 220 -18.33 -2.05 -14.18
C LEU A 220 -19.24 -2.86 -15.12
N GLN A 221 -19.56 -2.40 -16.32
CA GLN A 221 -20.31 -3.21 -17.29
C GLN A 221 -19.48 -4.36 -17.88
N TYR A 222 -18.15 -4.25 -17.81
CA TYR A 222 -17.21 -5.23 -18.37
C TYR A 222 -16.39 -5.93 -17.30
N ASN A 223 -16.07 -5.25 -16.20
CA ASN A 223 -15.33 -5.83 -15.09
C ASN A 223 -16.20 -6.84 -14.31
N THR A 224 -15.68 -8.05 -14.11
CA THR A 224 -16.37 -9.14 -13.40
C THR A 224 -15.64 -9.58 -12.13
N THR A 225 -14.57 -8.88 -11.74
CA THR A 225 -13.69 -9.27 -10.63
C THR A 225 -13.79 -8.34 -9.44
N LEU A 226 -14.11 -7.06 -9.67
CA LEU A 226 -14.28 -6.06 -8.63
C LEU A 226 -15.55 -6.38 -7.84
N THR A 227 -15.38 -6.67 -6.57
CA THR A 227 -16.46 -7.01 -5.64
C THR A 227 -16.77 -5.87 -4.67
N THR A 228 -15.78 -5.00 -4.44
CA THR A 228 -15.87 -3.88 -3.50
C THR A 228 -15.33 -2.61 -4.18
N LEU A 229 -16.21 -1.60 -4.30
CA LEU A 229 -15.87 -0.27 -4.79
C LEU A 229 -16.34 0.75 -3.75
N GLU A 230 -15.41 1.35 -3.02
CA GLU A 230 -15.72 2.31 -1.96
C GLU A 230 -15.59 3.75 -2.48
N LEU A 231 -16.73 4.44 -2.57
CA LEU A 231 -16.82 5.80 -3.12
C LEU A 231 -17.35 6.82 -2.11
N SER A 232 -17.39 6.46 -0.83
CA SER A 232 -17.92 7.35 0.20
C SER A 232 -17.16 8.67 0.28
N VAL A 233 -17.82 9.74 0.72
CA VAL A 233 -17.21 11.08 0.87
C VAL A 233 -16.66 11.65 -0.46
N ASN A 234 -17.33 11.39 -1.58
CA ASN A 234 -17.09 12.04 -2.88
C ASN A 234 -18.28 12.93 -3.28
N SER A 235 -18.14 13.70 -4.36
CA SER A 235 -19.16 14.62 -4.89
C SER A 235 -20.00 14.03 -6.04
N ILE A 236 -20.38 12.75 -5.92
CA ILE A 236 -20.99 11.95 -7.00
C ILE A 236 -22.36 12.46 -7.46
N GLY A 237 -23.18 12.98 -6.53
CA GLY A 237 -24.51 13.49 -6.85
C GLY A 237 -25.52 12.44 -7.36
N ASP A 238 -26.70 12.91 -7.74
CA ASP A 238 -27.80 12.09 -8.26
C ASP A 238 -27.51 11.51 -9.65
N VAL A 239 -26.84 12.27 -10.51
CA VAL A 239 -26.41 11.83 -11.85
C VAL A 239 -25.45 10.65 -11.75
N GLY A 240 -24.41 10.76 -10.92
CA GLY A 240 -23.44 9.67 -10.76
C GLY A 240 -24.04 8.45 -10.08
N ALA A 241 -24.91 8.64 -9.08
CA ALA A 241 -25.63 7.55 -8.43
C ALA A 241 -26.54 6.81 -9.42
N LYS A 242 -27.22 7.52 -10.33
CA LYS A 242 -28.00 6.91 -11.40
C LYS A 242 -27.12 6.08 -12.34
N SER A 243 -25.98 6.62 -12.78
CA SER A 243 -25.05 5.89 -13.65
C SER A 243 -24.55 4.59 -13.02
N LEU A 244 -24.16 4.62 -11.74
CA LEU A 244 -23.77 3.42 -10.99
C LEU A 244 -24.95 2.43 -10.86
N SER A 245 -26.15 2.92 -10.55
CA SER A 245 -27.36 2.10 -10.48
C SER A 245 -27.70 1.41 -11.80
N ASP A 246 -27.49 2.08 -12.94
CA ASP A 246 -27.72 1.51 -14.27
C ASP A 246 -26.66 0.42 -14.57
N ALA A 247 -25.39 0.65 -14.20
CA ALA A 247 -24.33 -0.35 -14.37
C ALA A 247 -24.56 -1.62 -13.53
N LEU A 248 -25.04 -1.49 -12.29
CA LEU A 248 -25.33 -2.62 -11.42
C LEU A 248 -26.44 -3.56 -11.93
N GLN A 249 -27.28 -3.11 -12.87
CA GLN A 249 -28.28 -3.98 -13.51
C GLN A 249 -27.63 -4.95 -14.51
N HIS A 250 -26.39 -4.67 -14.94
CA HIS A 250 -25.67 -5.41 -15.96
C HIS A 250 -24.40 -6.10 -15.43
N ASN A 251 -23.89 -5.67 -14.26
CA ASN A 251 -22.77 -6.31 -13.58
C ASN A 251 -23.24 -7.62 -12.92
N THR A 252 -22.76 -8.76 -13.41
CA THR A 252 -23.12 -10.12 -12.93
C THR A 252 -21.90 -10.97 -12.66
#